data_AF-A0A7V3SVT2-F1
#
_entry.id   AF-A0A7V3SVT2-F1
#
_cell.length_a   1.000
_cell.length_b   1.000
_cell.length_c   1.000
_cell.angle_alpha   90.00
_cell.angle_beta   90.00
_cell.angle_gamma   90.00
#
_symmetry.space_group_name_H-M   'P 1'
#
loop_
_entity.id
_entity.type
_entity.pdbx_description
1 polymer ?
#
loop_
_entity_poly.entity_id
_entity_poly.type
_entity_poly.pdbx_seq_one_letter_code
_entity_poly.pdbx_strand_id
1 'polypeptide(L)'
;MDEGLGYKKDEIIGVISIFSSLYILLSLFTYNLSDPVIFFRTTMPESPTRNLGGLVGAHISGLMVIVFGLSAFLVPLSFISFGIRRILRKRPQKVYLIGCVLLIVSVSLILTLISKTFDVSFENYPDGLGGLFGKTIDYFSDKLFSLPGSYILSISLFILSIVILSPVSIFGIVIGKNEKVIKEAERDFTDVKIEEVEKDILINEPELNPLVEDI
;
A
#
# COMPACT_ATOMS: atom_id res chain seq x y z
N MET A 1 -8.36 -4.90 34.01
CA MET A 1 -7.77 -3.54 34.03
C MET A 1 -6.73 -3.32 32.91
N ASP A 2 -6.22 -4.39 32.27
CA ASP A 2 -5.16 -4.31 31.26
C ASP A 2 -5.58 -3.90 29.84
N GLU A 3 -6.83 -4.16 29.43
CA GLU A 3 -7.31 -3.73 28.10
C GLU A 3 -7.30 -2.20 27.94
N GLY A 4 -7.43 -1.50 29.07
CA GLY A 4 -7.43 -0.05 29.11
C GLY A 4 -6.06 0.61 28.82
N LEU A 5 -4.98 -0.11 29.11
CA LEU A 5 -3.63 0.41 28.92
C LEU A 5 -3.13 0.15 27.50
N GLY A 6 -3.57 -0.95 26.88
CA GLY A 6 -3.23 -1.29 25.49
C GLY A 6 -3.75 -0.27 24.48
N TYR A 7 -4.98 0.24 24.67
CA TYR A 7 -5.57 1.19 23.72
C TYR A 7 -4.83 2.53 23.68
N LYS A 8 -4.47 3.08 24.86
CA LYS A 8 -3.74 4.36 24.94
C LYS A 8 -2.37 4.25 24.29
N LYS A 9 -1.70 3.11 24.45
CA LYS A 9 -0.39 2.86 23.84
C LYS A 9 -0.46 2.92 22.31
N ASP A 10 -1.45 2.27 21.71
CA ASP A 10 -1.61 2.26 20.25
C ASP A 10 -1.96 3.64 19.69
N GLU A 11 -2.82 4.39 20.38
CA GLU A 11 -3.15 5.78 20.01
C GLU A 11 -1.92 6.70 20.12
N ILE A 12 -1.16 6.62 21.23
CA ILE A 12 0.06 7.40 21.42
C ILE A 12 1.09 7.08 20.33
N ILE A 13 1.35 5.79 20.05
CA ILE A 13 2.29 5.38 19.00
C ILE A 13 1.82 5.90 17.64
N GLY A 14 0.52 5.84 17.36
CA GLY A 14 -0.05 6.33 16.11
C GLY A 14 0.15 7.84 15.92
N VAL A 15 -0.14 8.62 16.96
CA VAL A 15 0.06 10.08 16.96
C VAL A 15 1.54 10.43 16.77
N ILE A 16 2.43 9.82 17.56
CA ILE A 16 3.89 10.02 17.43
C ILE A 16 4.37 9.69 16.01
N SER A 17 3.86 8.61 15.41
CA SER A 17 4.22 8.20 14.04
C SER A 17 3.81 9.26 13.01
N ILE A 18 2.61 9.83 13.13
CA ILE A 18 2.12 10.88 12.23
C ILE A 18 2.95 12.15 12.35
N PHE A 19 3.18 12.65 13.58
CA PHE A 19 3.99 13.86 13.78
C PHE A 19 5.44 13.67 13.33
N SER A 20 6.03 12.51 13.61
CA SER A 20 7.38 12.18 13.12
C SER A 20 7.42 12.18 11.59
N SER A 21 6.39 11.63 10.94
CA SER A 21 6.29 11.68 9.48
C SER A 21 6.18 13.10 8.94
N LEU A 22 5.40 13.98 9.57
CA LEU A 22 5.26 15.36 9.12
C LEU A 22 6.60 16.08 9.20
N TYR A 23 7.36 15.86 10.26
CA TYR A 23 8.72 16.40 10.41
C TYR A 23 9.69 15.85 9.35
N ILE A 24 9.66 14.54 9.10
CA ILE A 24 10.47 13.91 8.02
C ILE A 24 10.07 14.48 6.65
N LEU A 25 8.77 14.63 6.39
CA LEU A 25 8.26 15.15 5.14
C LEU A 25 8.69 16.60 4.92
N LEU A 26 8.56 17.46 5.93
CA LEU A 26 9.06 18.83 5.92
C LEU A 26 10.57 18.86 5.63
N SER A 27 11.32 17.99 6.30
CA SER A 27 12.77 17.91 6.13
C SER A 27 13.15 17.46 4.71
N LEU A 28 12.41 16.51 4.12
CA LEU A 28 12.62 16.04 2.75
C LEU A 28 12.23 17.09 1.70
N PHE A 29 11.12 17.80 1.89
CA PHE A 29 10.71 18.88 0.98
C PHE A 29 11.67 20.07 1.00
N THR A 30 12.31 20.32 2.14
CA THR A 30 13.27 21.41 2.32
C THR A 30 14.71 20.94 2.28
N TYR A 31 14.94 19.75 1.72
CA TYR A 31 16.26 19.18 1.52
C TYR A 31 17.12 20.10 0.64
N ASN A 32 18.37 20.31 1.05
CA ASN A 32 19.35 21.04 0.28
C ASN A 32 20.65 20.24 0.18
N LEU A 33 21.22 20.21 -1.02
CA LEU A 33 22.47 19.48 -1.31
C LEU A 33 23.70 20.04 -0.54
N SER A 34 23.62 21.30 -0.12
CA SER A 34 24.67 22.03 0.60
C SER A 34 24.60 21.84 2.12
N ASP A 35 23.51 21.25 2.63
CA ASP A 35 23.35 21.02 4.06
C ASP A 35 24.28 19.88 4.53
N PRO A 36 24.79 19.94 5.77
CA PRO A 36 25.68 18.91 6.29
C PRO A 36 24.94 17.59 6.49
N VAL A 37 25.61 16.48 6.16
CA VAL A 37 25.08 15.12 6.35
C VAL A 37 26.13 14.29 7.07
N ILE A 38 25.78 13.78 8.25
CA ILE A 38 26.69 12.97 9.07
C ILE A 38 27.27 11.83 8.22
N PHE A 39 28.59 11.61 8.31
CA PHE A 39 29.37 10.57 7.61
C PHE A 39 29.48 10.68 6.08
N PHE A 40 28.70 11.52 5.41
CA PHE A 40 28.73 11.64 3.95
C PHE A 40 29.17 13.03 3.45
N ARG A 41 28.79 14.09 4.17
CA ARG A 41 29.06 15.49 3.79
C ARG A 41 29.42 16.26 5.05
N THR A 42 30.71 16.19 5.41
CA THR A 42 31.27 16.79 6.64
C THR A 42 31.98 18.12 6.39
N THR A 43 31.87 18.70 5.20
CA THR A 43 32.46 20.01 4.91
C THR A 43 31.85 21.04 5.87
N MET A 44 32.70 21.85 6.50
CA MET A 44 32.24 22.96 7.34
C MET A 44 31.26 23.79 6.53
N PRO A 45 30.01 23.98 6.99
CA PRO A 45 29.03 24.68 6.21
C PRO A 45 29.46 26.15 6.10
N GLU A 46 29.80 26.59 4.89
CA GLU A 46 30.11 28.01 4.61
C GLU A 46 28.88 28.91 4.85
N SER A 47 27.69 28.31 4.95
CA SER A 47 26.41 28.99 5.16
C SER A 47 25.52 28.24 6.16
N PRO A 48 24.62 28.93 6.88
CA PRO A 48 23.71 28.29 7.84
C PRO A 48 22.82 27.24 7.17
N THR A 49 22.48 26.18 7.92
CA THR A 49 21.61 25.10 7.46
C THR A 49 20.30 25.63 6.87
N ARG A 50 19.99 25.23 5.64
CA ARG A 50 18.83 25.72 4.88
C ARG A 50 17.57 24.89 5.11
N ASN A 51 17.71 23.64 5.55
CA ASN A 51 16.59 22.77 5.90
C ASN A 51 15.70 23.40 6.99
N LEU A 52 14.39 23.48 6.76
CA LEU A 52 13.46 24.05 7.75
C LEU A 52 13.30 23.16 9.00
N GLY A 53 13.66 21.88 8.90
CA GLY A 53 13.80 20.98 10.04
C GLY A 53 15.05 21.23 10.88
N GLY A 54 15.87 22.22 10.53
CA GLY A 54 17.15 22.53 11.18
C GLY A 54 18.23 21.48 10.91
N LEU A 55 19.26 21.47 11.75
CA LEU A 55 20.40 20.55 11.61
C LEU A 55 19.98 19.07 11.63
N VAL A 56 19.02 18.71 12.49
CA VAL A 56 18.50 17.33 12.58
C VAL A 56 17.76 16.94 11.31
N GLY A 57 16.91 17.83 10.78
CA GLY A 57 16.17 17.61 9.54
C GLY A 57 17.08 17.48 8.32
N ALA A 58 18.12 18.30 8.26
CA ALA A 58 19.17 18.19 7.23
C ALA A 58 19.84 16.82 7.23
N HIS A 59 20.24 16.31 8.39
CA HIS A 59 20.85 14.99 8.49
C HIS A 59 19.88 13.85 8.13
N ILE A 60 18.63 13.91 8.61
CA ILE A 60 17.63 12.88 8.33
C ILE A 60 17.30 12.84 6.83
N SER A 61 16.96 13.99 6.25
CA SER A 61 16.60 14.08 4.84
C SER A 61 17.79 13.72 3.94
N GLY A 62 18.99 14.19 4.26
CA GLY A 62 20.21 13.86 3.53
C GLY A 62 20.51 12.36 3.54
N LEU A 63 20.48 11.71 4.71
CA LEU A 63 20.69 10.26 4.79
C LEU A 63 19.61 9.48 4.02
N MET A 64 18.35 9.89 4.14
CA MET A 64 17.24 9.25 3.41
C MET A 64 17.40 9.39 1.90
N VAL A 65 17.77 10.58 1.40
CA VAL A 65 17.98 10.83 -0.03
C VAL A 65 19.20 10.06 -0.56
N ILE A 66 20.30 10.00 0.19
CA ILE A 66 21.49 9.22 -0.20
C ILE A 66 21.15 7.73 -0.32
N VAL A 67 20.44 7.18 0.67
CA VAL A 67 20.13 5.74 0.72
C VAL A 67 19.03 5.39 -0.28
N PHE A 68 17.91 6.11 -0.28
CA PHE A 68 16.68 5.74 -1.00
C PHE A 68 16.37 6.60 -2.24
N GLY A 69 17.08 7.71 -2.44
CA GLY A 69 16.79 8.66 -3.52
C GLY A 69 15.39 9.25 -3.41
N LEU A 70 14.67 9.33 -4.53
CA LEU A 70 13.28 9.80 -4.55
C LEU A 70 12.31 8.87 -3.83
N SER A 71 12.64 7.58 -3.69
CA SER A 71 11.78 6.66 -2.94
C SER A 71 11.74 6.97 -1.43
N ALA A 72 12.62 7.84 -0.93
CA ALA A 72 12.59 8.37 0.44
C ALA A 72 11.23 8.99 0.82
N PHE A 73 10.52 9.62 -0.14
CA PHE A 73 9.19 10.21 0.10
C PHE A 73 8.10 9.18 0.45
N LEU A 74 8.33 7.90 0.17
CA LEU A 74 7.42 6.82 0.58
C LEU A 74 7.56 6.46 2.06
N VAL A 75 8.67 6.82 2.71
CA VAL A 75 8.89 6.59 4.14
C VAL A 75 7.89 7.39 4.99
N PRO A 76 7.78 8.74 4.87
CA PRO A 76 6.78 9.49 5.62
C PRO A 76 5.36 9.00 5.29
N LEU A 77 5.04 8.73 4.01
CA LEU A 77 3.74 8.20 3.64
C LEU A 77 3.40 6.88 4.36
N SER A 78 4.39 6.00 4.50
CA SER A 78 4.26 4.74 5.24
C SER A 78 4.03 4.97 6.74
N PHE A 79 4.71 5.94 7.34
CA PHE A 79 4.53 6.30 8.76
C PHE A 79 3.16 6.91 9.04
N ILE A 80 2.65 7.78 8.15
CA ILE A 80 1.29 8.34 8.27
C ILE A 80 0.27 7.21 8.23
N SER A 81 0.34 6.35 7.21
CA SER A 81 -0.62 5.27 7.05
C SER A 81 -0.54 4.25 8.19
N PHE A 82 0.67 3.93 8.67
CA PHE A 82 0.87 3.11 9.86
C PHE A 82 0.22 3.75 11.10
N GLY A 83 0.45 5.05 11.32
CA GLY A 83 -0.11 5.78 12.45
C GLY A 83 -1.65 5.80 12.43
N ILE A 84 -2.24 6.10 11.27
CA ILE A 84 -3.70 6.06 11.07
C ILE A 84 -4.25 4.65 11.32
N ARG A 85 -3.61 3.61 10.77
CA ARG A 85 -4.05 2.23 10.99
C ARG A 85 -4.01 1.83 12.46
N ARG A 86 -3.05 2.36 13.22
CA ARG A 86 -2.91 2.07 14.65
C ARG A 86 -3.97 2.77 15.48
N ILE A 87 -4.28 4.03 15.16
CA ILE A 87 -5.40 4.77 15.76
C ILE A 87 -6.74 4.08 15.44
N LEU A 88 -6.93 3.64 14.18
CA LEU A 88 -8.12 2.91 13.73
C LEU A 88 -8.15 1.43 14.14
N ARG A 89 -7.17 0.97 14.95
CA ARG A 89 -7.10 -0.41 15.49
C ARG A 89 -7.14 -1.51 14.41
N LYS A 90 -6.68 -1.21 13.20
CA LYS A 90 -6.65 -2.19 12.10
C LYS A 90 -5.50 -3.19 12.34
N ARG A 91 -5.78 -4.48 12.44
CA ARG A 91 -4.78 -5.57 12.34
C ARG A 91 -4.90 -6.23 10.96
N PRO A 92 -3.83 -6.80 10.35
CA PRO A 92 -2.48 -7.07 10.87
C PRO A 92 -1.40 -6.02 10.50
N GLN A 93 -0.71 -5.48 11.51
CA GLN A 93 0.29 -4.40 11.36
C GLN A 93 1.63 -4.87 10.75
N LYS A 94 2.07 -6.10 11.03
CA LYS A 94 3.36 -6.64 10.54
C LYS A 94 3.37 -6.80 9.02
N VAL A 95 2.30 -7.38 8.49
CA VAL A 95 2.11 -7.58 7.04
C VAL A 95 2.10 -6.25 6.30
N TYR A 96 1.45 -5.23 6.90
CA TYR A 96 1.45 -3.88 6.36
C TYR A 96 2.86 -3.28 6.27
N LEU A 97 3.68 -3.43 7.32
CA LEU A 97 5.06 -2.95 7.32
C LEU A 97 5.91 -3.64 6.24
N ILE A 98 5.72 -4.94 6.04
CA ILE A 98 6.39 -5.69 4.95
C ILE A 98 5.98 -5.10 3.59
N GLY A 99 4.68 -4.82 3.40
CA GLY A 99 4.19 -4.17 2.18
C GLY A 99 4.83 -2.79 1.95
N CYS A 100 4.97 -1.96 2.99
CA CYS A 100 5.63 -0.65 2.91
C CYS A 100 7.10 -0.78 2.53
N VAL A 101 7.84 -1.68 3.19
CA VAL A 101 9.26 -1.92 2.88
C VAL A 101 9.41 -2.41 1.44
N LEU A 102 8.56 -3.36 1.02
CA LEU A 102 8.59 -3.90 -0.34
C LEU A 102 8.26 -2.82 -1.39
N LEU A 103 7.34 -1.90 -1.06
CA LEU A 103 7.02 -0.76 -1.92
C LEU A 103 8.24 0.18 -2.08
N ILE A 104 8.92 0.52 -0.98
CA ILE A 104 10.12 1.38 -1.03
C ILE A 104 11.23 0.69 -1.85
N VAL A 105 11.49 -0.59 -1.59
CA VAL A 105 12.49 -1.40 -2.29
C VAL A 105 12.20 -1.45 -3.80
N SER A 106 10.96 -1.78 -4.17
CA SER A 106 10.58 -1.90 -5.59
C SER A 106 10.63 -0.57 -6.32
N VAL A 107 10.15 0.53 -5.71
CA VAL A 107 10.22 1.87 -6.32
C VAL A 107 11.66 2.36 -6.44
N SER A 108 12.51 2.11 -5.43
CA SER A 108 13.95 2.41 -5.48
C SER A 108 14.65 1.71 -6.65
N LEU A 109 14.34 0.42 -6.88
CA LEU A 109 14.86 -0.33 -8.02
C LEU A 109 14.33 0.20 -9.36
N ILE A 110 13.02 0.45 -9.48
CA ILE A 110 12.40 1.01 -10.70
C ILE A 110 13.05 2.35 -11.07
N LEU A 111 13.21 3.25 -10.10
CA LEU A 111 13.85 4.56 -10.33
C LEU A 111 15.30 4.42 -10.79
N THR A 112 16.04 3.45 -10.25
CA THR A 112 17.41 3.15 -10.67
C THR A 112 17.45 2.67 -12.11
N LEU A 113 16.58 1.73 -12.48
CA LEU A 113 16.49 1.19 -13.84
C LEU A 113 16.10 2.26 -14.86
N ILE A 114 15.13 3.13 -14.52
CA ILE A 114 14.73 4.27 -15.34
C ILE A 114 15.90 5.24 -15.53
N SER A 115 16.59 5.58 -14.44
CA SER A 115 17.78 6.45 -14.50
C SER A 115 18.86 5.87 -15.41
N LYS A 116 19.12 4.55 -15.35
CA LYS A 116 20.07 3.83 -16.20
C LYS A 116 19.64 3.78 -17.68
N THR A 117 18.36 3.60 -17.97
CA THR A 117 17.85 3.39 -19.33
C THR A 117 17.66 4.70 -20.10
N PHE A 118 17.25 5.76 -19.41
CA PHE A 118 16.95 7.07 -20.01
C PHE A 118 18.02 8.14 -19.72
N ASP A 119 19.11 7.76 -19.05
CA ASP A 119 20.20 8.65 -18.61
C ASP A 119 19.69 9.89 -17.83
N VAL A 120 18.65 9.69 -17.03
CA VAL A 120 18.03 10.76 -16.25
C VAL A 120 18.78 10.91 -14.93
N SER A 121 19.42 12.07 -14.76
CA SER A 121 20.04 12.48 -13.50
C SER A 121 19.51 13.86 -13.09
N PHE A 122 19.39 14.06 -11.78
CA PHE A 122 19.02 15.36 -11.21
C PHE A 122 20.18 15.82 -10.34
N GLU A 123 20.56 17.10 -10.44
CA GLU A 123 21.66 17.67 -9.66
C GLU A 123 21.44 17.52 -8.15
N ASN A 124 20.18 17.60 -7.70
CA ASN A 124 19.81 17.40 -6.30
C ASN A 124 19.93 15.94 -5.82
N TYR A 125 20.13 14.97 -6.72
CA TYR A 125 20.23 13.54 -6.43
C TYR A 125 21.49 12.92 -7.05
N PRO A 126 22.69 13.31 -6.59
CA PRO A 126 23.96 12.86 -7.16
C PRO A 126 24.16 11.34 -7.03
N ASP A 127 23.57 10.73 -6.00
CA ASP A 127 23.61 9.29 -5.78
C ASP A 127 22.62 8.51 -6.66
N GLY A 128 21.89 9.19 -7.55
CA GLY A 128 20.92 8.61 -8.48
C GLY A 128 19.49 8.59 -7.93
N LEU A 129 18.53 8.41 -8.82
CA LEU A 129 17.10 8.54 -8.48
C LEU A 129 16.60 7.49 -7.48
N GLY A 130 17.14 6.28 -7.52
CA GLY A 130 16.83 5.22 -6.55
C GLY A 130 17.75 5.20 -5.32
N GLY A 131 18.70 6.12 -5.22
CA GLY A 131 19.73 6.14 -4.18
C GLY A 131 20.70 4.96 -4.25
N LEU A 132 21.59 4.88 -3.26
CA LEU A 132 22.58 3.80 -3.13
C LEU A 132 21.92 2.42 -2.98
N PHE A 133 20.78 2.36 -2.30
CA PHE A 133 20.07 1.10 -2.06
C PHE A 133 19.53 0.51 -3.37
N GLY A 134 18.92 1.35 -4.21
CA GLY A 134 18.42 0.94 -5.52
C GLY A 134 19.54 0.49 -6.46
N LYS A 135 20.67 1.21 -6.48
CA LYS A 135 21.89 0.83 -7.21
C LYS A 135 22.47 -0.51 -6.75
N THR A 136 22.47 -0.75 -5.45
CA THR A 136 22.96 -2.02 -4.89
C THR A 136 22.07 -3.18 -5.33
N ILE A 137 20.74 -3.01 -5.28
CA ILE A 137 19.81 -4.04 -5.75
C ILE A 137 19.91 -4.24 -7.25
N ASP A 138 20.04 -3.16 -8.04
CA ASP A 138 20.25 -3.24 -9.48
C ASP A 138 21.51 -4.04 -9.81
N TYR A 139 22.62 -3.81 -9.11
CA TYR A 139 23.85 -4.58 -9.32
C TYR A 139 23.65 -6.10 -9.15
N PHE A 140 22.92 -6.52 -8.11
CA PHE A 140 22.58 -7.93 -7.93
C PHE A 140 21.56 -8.42 -8.97
N SER A 141 20.57 -7.59 -9.29
CA SER A 141 19.53 -7.93 -10.25
C SER A 141 20.10 -8.10 -11.65
N ASP A 142 20.92 -7.17 -12.14
CA ASP A 142 21.58 -7.19 -13.46
C ASP A 142 22.53 -8.40 -13.62
N LYS A 143 23.10 -8.87 -12.51
CA LYS A 143 23.96 -10.06 -12.49
C LYS A 143 23.16 -11.37 -12.54
N LEU A 144 21.97 -11.41 -11.94
CA LEU A 144 21.11 -12.59 -11.87
C LEU A 144 20.13 -12.66 -13.05
N PHE A 145 19.66 -11.50 -13.49
CA PHE A 145 18.62 -11.26 -14.47
C PHE A 145 19.15 -10.21 -15.46
N SER A 146 18.91 -10.39 -16.75
CA SER A 146 19.19 -9.35 -17.74
C SER A 146 18.33 -8.09 -17.47
N LEU A 147 18.67 -6.96 -18.10
CA LEU A 147 17.94 -5.69 -17.94
C LEU A 147 16.40 -5.83 -18.05
N PRO A 148 15.82 -6.53 -19.05
CA PRO A 148 14.37 -6.74 -19.11
C PRO A 148 13.84 -7.56 -17.92
N GLY A 149 14.61 -8.55 -17.45
CA GLY A 149 14.26 -9.37 -16.29
C GLY A 149 14.23 -8.55 -14.99
N SER A 150 15.16 -7.63 -14.81
CA SER A 150 15.18 -6.69 -13.68
C SER A 150 13.94 -5.79 -13.66
N TYR A 151 13.47 -5.33 -14.83
CA TYR A 151 12.20 -4.61 -14.93
C TYR A 151 11.01 -5.49 -14.52
N ILE A 152 10.91 -6.71 -15.05
CA ILE A 152 9.81 -7.64 -14.72
C ILE A 152 9.80 -7.93 -13.21
N LEU A 153 10.96 -8.20 -12.60
CA LEU A 153 11.11 -8.41 -11.16
C LEU A 153 10.62 -7.18 -10.39
N SER A 154 11.13 -5.99 -10.74
CA SER A 154 10.81 -4.75 -10.03
C SER A 154 9.31 -4.42 -10.06
N ILE A 155 8.66 -4.59 -11.22
CA ILE A 155 7.22 -4.38 -11.39
C ILE A 155 6.43 -5.44 -10.62
N SER A 156 6.87 -6.69 -10.63
CA SER A 156 6.22 -7.77 -9.88
C SER A 156 6.24 -7.50 -8.37
N LEU A 157 7.39 -7.07 -7.84
CA LEU A 157 7.52 -6.68 -6.42
C LEU A 157 6.68 -5.44 -6.09
N PHE A 158 6.61 -4.47 -7.00
CA PHE A 158 5.75 -3.30 -6.85
C PHE A 158 4.28 -3.70 -6.77
N ILE A 159 3.78 -4.51 -7.71
CA ILE A 159 2.40 -5.00 -7.69
C ILE A 159 2.14 -5.80 -6.41
N LEU A 160 3.05 -6.70 -6.02
CA LEU A 160 2.94 -7.48 -4.79
C LEU A 160 2.83 -6.57 -3.56
N SER A 161 3.61 -5.49 -3.50
CA SER A 161 3.54 -4.52 -2.40
C SER A 161 2.17 -3.83 -2.33
N ILE A 162 1.60 -3.44 -3.47
CA ILE A 162 0.26 -2.83 -3.54
C ILE A 162 -0.81 -3.82 -3.11
N VAL A 163 -0.71 -5.09 -3.52
CA VAL A 163 -1.64 -6.15 -3.10
C VAL A 163 -1.61 -6.33 -1.58
N ILE A 164 -0.43 -6.35 -0.97
CA ILE A 164 -0.26 -6.49 0.48
C ILE A 164 -0.81 -5.26 1.23
N LEU A 165 -0.60 -4.06 0.67
CA LEU A 165 -1.06 -2.80 1.27
C LEU A 165 -2.58 -2.60 1.12
N SER A 166 -3.16 -3.10 0.03
CA SER A 166 -4.58 -3.02 -0.26
C SER A 166 -5.41 -3.79 0.78
N PRO A 167 -6.45 -3.18 1.36
CA PRO A 167 -7.39 -3.88 2.22
C PRO A 167 -8.30 -4.84 1.44
N VAL A 168 -8.30 -4.75 0.10
CA VAL A 168 -9.16 -5.56 -0.77
C VAL A 168 -8.29 -6.57 -1.48
N SER A 169 -8.52 -7.85 -1.18
CA SER A 169 -7.99 -8.95 -2.00
C SER A 169 -8.56 -8.77 -3.40
N ILE A 170 -7.70 -8.61 -4.41
CA ILE A 170 -8.10 -8.57 -5.82
C ILE A 170 -8.88 -9.85 -6.17
N PHE A 171 -8.49 -10.99 -5.58
CA PHE A 171 -9.22 -12.25 -5.69
C PHE A 171 -10.62 -12.19 -5.04
N GLY A 172 -10.80 -11.46 -3.96
CA GLY A 172 -12.11 -11.29 -3.31
C GLY A 172 -13.11 -10.48 -4.16
N ILE A 173 -12.63 -9.50 -4.95
CA ILE A 173 -13.48 -8.76 -5.89
C ILE A 173 -13.86 -9.64 -7.08
N VAL A 174 -12.91 -10.40 -7.63
CA VAL A 174 -13.14 -11.27 -8.78
C VAL A 174 -14.06 -12.44 -8.42
N ILE A 175 -13.86 -13.06 -7.25
CA ILE A 175 -14.67 -14.20 -6.78
C ILE A 175 -16.02 -13.73 -6.22
N GLY A 176 -16.07 -12.62 -5.48
CA GLY A 176 -17.29 -12.09 -4.89
C GLY A 176 -18.31 -11.54 -5.91
N LYS A 177 -17.85 -11.20 -7.13
CA LYS A 177 -18.77 -10.91 -8.26
C LYS A 177 -19.51 -12.17 -8.72
N ASN A 178 -18.85 -13.32 -8.75
CA ASN A 178 -19.46 -14.58 -9.21
C ASN A 178 -20.48 -15.12 -8.20
N GLU A 179 -20.21 -15.04 -6.89
CA GLU A 179 -21.17 -15.52 -5.88
C GLU A 179 -22.47 -14.72 -5.83
N LYS A 180 -22.42 -13.41 -6.08
CA LYS A 180 -23.63 -12.57 -6.14
C LYS A 180 -24.48 -12.92 -7.36
N VAL A 181 -23.84 -13.08 -8.52
CA VAL A 181 -24.53 -13.45 -9.78
C VAL A 181 -25.15 -14.86 -9.68
N ILE A 182 -24.46 -15.82 -9.04
CA ILE A 182 -24.98 -17.18 -8.84
C ILE A 182 -26.19 -17.17 -7.89
N LYS A 183 -26.13 -16.42 -6.78
CA LYS A 183 -27.25 -16.31 -5.82
C LYS A 183 -28.47 -15.59 -6.38
N GLU A 184 -28.25 -14.62 -7.26
CA GLU A 184 -29.30 -13.87 -7.95
C GLU A 184 -29.99 -14.78 -8.99
N ALA A 185 -29.21 -15.56 -9.75
CA ALA A 185 -29.75 -16.57 -10.66
C ALA A 185 -30.51 -17.69 -9.93
N GLU A 186 -30.00 -18.22 -8.81
CA GLU A 186 -30.71 -19.26 -8.03
C GLU A 186 -32.04 -18.77 -7.46
N ARG A 187 -32.14 -17.49 -7.08
CA ARG A 187 -33.39 -16.87 -6.63
C ARG A 187 -34.41 -16.77 -7.76
N ASP A 188 -34.00 -16.21 -8.89
CA ASP A 188 -34.89 -16.08 -10.06
C ASP A 188 -35.43 -17.46 -10.52
N PHE A 189 -34.58 -18.50 -10.53
CA PHE A 189 -35.02 -19.86 -10.84
C PHE A 189 -35.99 -20.46 -9.80
N THR A 190 -35.84 -20.11 -8.53
CA THR A 190 -36.73 -20.59 -7.46
C THR A 190 -38.09 -19.90 -7.54
N ASP A 191 -38.10 -18.59 -7.79
CA ASP A 191 -39.32 -17.79 -7.89
C ASP A 191 -40.17 -18.21 -9.10
N VAL A 192 -39.54 -18.47 -10.25
CA VAL A 192 -40.22 -19.00 -11.45
C VAL A 192 -40.87 -20.37 -11.19
N LYS A 193 -40.18 -21.27 -10.49
CA LYS A 193 -40.72 -22.60 -10.14
C LYS A 193 -41.93 -22.53 -9.22
N ILE A 194 -41.91 -21.63 -8.24
CA ILE A 194 -43.03 -21.45 -7.31
C ILE A 194 -44.26 -20.94 -8.08
N GLU A 195 -44.06 -19.99 -9.00
CA GLU A 195 -45.14 -19.41 -9.79
C GLU A 195 -45.77 -20.40 -10.79
N GLU A 196 -44.99 -21.34 -11.36
CA GLU A 196 -45.52 -22.44 -12.18
C GLU A 196 -46.36 -23.43 -11.35
N VAL A 197 -45.87 -23.83 -10.18
CA VAL A 197 -46.58 -24.76 -9.29
C VAL A 197 -47.89 -24.14 -8.79
N GLU A 198 -47.90 -22.86 -8.46
CA GLU A 198 -49.11 -22.15 -8.02
C GLU A 198 -50.17 -22.08 -9.14
N LYS A 199 -49.75 -21.85 -10.40
CA LYS A 199 -50.65 -21.88 -11.56
C LYS A 199 -51.23 -23.29 -11.80
N ASP A 200 -50.42 -24.34 -11.68
CA ASP A 200 -50.87 -25.72 -11.85
C ASP A 200 -51.87 -26.16 -10.76
N ILE A 201 -51.70 -25.68 -9.52
CA ILE A 201 -52.64 -25.95 -8.42
C ILE A 201 -53.97 -25.23 -8.67
N LEU A 202 -53.94 -23.97 -9.11
CA LEU A 202 -55.16 -23.19 -9.39
C LEU A 202 -55.95 -23.71 -10.59
N ILE A 203 -55.29 -24.34 -11.57
CA ILE A 203 -55.95 -24.93 -12.74
C ILE A 203 -56.56 -26.31 -12.40
N ASN A 204 -55.99 -27.03 -11.44
CA ASN A 204 -56.42 -28.39 -11.07
C ASN A 204 -57.19 -28.47 -9.74
N GLU A 205 -57.63 -27.37 -9.14
CA GLU A 205 -58.56 -27.44 -8.02
C GLU A 205 -59.83 -28.20 -8.47
N PRO A 206 -60.09 -29.40 -7.93
CA PRO A 206 -61.33 -30.09 -8.27
C PRO A 206 -62.47 -29.30 -7.64
N GLU A 207 -63.39 -28.80 -8.47
CA GLU A 207 -64.65 -28.22 -8.00
C GLU A 207 -65.26 -29.16 -6.97
N LEU A 208 -65.30 -28.72 -5.71
CA LEU A 208 -65.81 -29.48 -4.59
C LEU A 208 -67.31 -29.71 -4.85
N ASN A 209 -67.64 -30.85 -5.47
CA ASN A 209 -69.01 -31.24 -5.74
C ASN A 209 -69.77 -31.30 -4.40
N PRO A 210 -70.79 -30.44 -4.16
CA PRO A 210 -71.54 -30.52 -2.93
C PRO A 210 -72.27 -31.86 -2.93
N LEU A 211 -71.81 -32.76 -2.07
CA LEU A 211 -72.42 -34.07 -1.91
C LEU A 211 -73.89 -33.89 -1.57
N VAL A 212 -74.69 -34.52 -2.42
CA VAL A 212 -76.09 -34.89 -2.26
C VAL A 212 -76.37 -35.30 -0.81
N GLU A 213 -77.10 -34.46 -0.07
CA GLU A 213 -77.85 -34.89 1.12
C GLU A 213 -79.17 -35.49 0.63
N ASP A 214 -79.14 -36.80 0.34
CA ASP A 214 -80.32 -37.65 0.40
C ASP A 214 -80.49 -38.11 1.86
N ILE A 215 -81.56 -37.64 2.52
CA ILE A 215 -82.52 -38.34 3.42
C ILE A 215 -83.39 -37.29 4.15
#